data_AF-A0A8K1R2K0-F1
#
_entry.id   AF-A0A8K1R2K0-F1
#
_cell.length_a   1.000
_cell.length_b   1.000
_cell.length_c   1.000
_cell.angle_alpha   90.00
_cell.angle_beta   90.00
_cell.angle_gamma   90.00
#
_symmetry.space_group_name_H-M   'P 1'
#
loop_
_entity.id
_entity.type
_entity.pdbx_description
1 polymer ?
#
loop_
_entity_poly.entity_id
_entity_poly.type
_entity_poly.pdbx_seq_one_letter_code
_entity_poly.pdbx_strand_id
1 'polypeptide(L)'
;PKNMMAASDFRNGRYLTCSAIFRGKVSMKEVEDQMRNVQSKNSSYFVEWIPNNVQTALCSIPPKGLKMSSTFVGNSTAIQELFKRIGEQFT
;
A
#
# COMPACT_ATOMS: atom_id res chain seq x y z
N PRO A 1 2.75 -8.92 -6.15
CA PRO A 1 3.75 -8.63 -5.09
C PRO A 1 5.06 -7.96 -5.57
N LYS A 2 5.34 -7.87 -6.88
CA LYS A 2 6.67 -7.44 -7.41
C LYS A 2 7.16 -6.04 -6.99
N ASN A 3 6.27 -5.15 -6.55
CA ASN A 3 6.61 -3.76 -6.19
C ASN A 3 6.73 -3.55 -4.66
N MET A 4 6.55 -4.59 -3.85
CA MET A 4 6.72 -4.51 -2.41
C MET A 4 8.21 -4.60 -2.07
N MET A 5 8.68 -3.71 -1.20
CA MET A 5 10.08 -3.71 -0.74
C MET A 5 10.32 -4.71 0.40
N ALA A 6 9.26 -5.20 1.04
CA ALA A 6 9.32 -6.28 2.02
C ALA A 6 9.08 -7.62 1.34
N ALA A 7 9.96 -8.60 1.59
CA ALA A 7 9.82 -9.97 1.10
C ALA A 7 8.77 -10.76 1.91
N SER A 8 7.50 -10.40 1.70
CA SER A 8 6.29 -11.00 2.27
C SER A 8 5.13 -10.86 1.28
N ASP A 9 4.22 -11.84 1.23
CA ASP A 9 3.03 -11.75 0.38
C ASP A 9 1.87 -11.07 1.12
N PHE A 10 1.51 -9.85 0.69
CA PHE A 10 0.40 -9.11 1.30
C PHE A 10 -0.94 -9.84 1.24
N ARG A 11 -1.11 -10.80 0.32
CA ARG A 11 -2.34 -11.59 0.18
C ARG A 11 -2.53 -12.60 1.31
N ASN A 12 -1.47 -12.96 2.01
CA ASN A 12 -1.52 -13.84 3.18
C ASN A 12 -1.90 -13.09 4.47
N GLY A 13 -2.22 -11.81 4.37
CA GLY A 13 -2.66 -10.97 5.47
C GLY A 13 -3.76 -10.00 5.07
N ARG A 14 -4.02 -9.05 5.96
CA ARG A 14 -4.92 -7.93 5.72
C ARG A 14 -4.21 -6.62 6.05
N TYR A 15 -4.53 -5.58 5.31
CA TYR A 15 -4.09 -4.23 5.59
C TYR A 15 -4.91 -3.65 6.74
N LEU A 16 -4.20 -3.21 7.79
CA LEU A 16 -4.75 -2.45 8.90
C LEU A 16 -4.98 -1.01 8.46
N THR A 17 -3.93 -0.37 7.95
CA THR A 17 -3.95 0.98 7.37
C THR A 17 -2.99 1.07 6.19
N CYS A 18 -3.27 1.97 5.25
CA CYS A 18 -2.42 2.22 4.09
C CYS A 18 -2.32 3.71 3.81
N SER A 19 -1.21 4.12 3.19
CA SER A 19 -1.04 5.45 2.61
C SER A 19 -0.46 5.34 1.20
N ALA A 20 -1.10 5.99 0.24
CA ALA A 20 -0.65 6.09 -1.13
C ALA A 20 -0.29 7.55 -1.46
N ILE A 21 0.99 7.79 -1.74
CA ILE A 21 1.54 9.12 -1.99
C ILE A 21 1.87 9.22 -3.48
N PHE A 22 1.08 9.99 -4.22
CA PHE A 22 1.29 10.26 -5.63
C PHE A 22 2.10 11.53 -5.82
N ARG A 23 3.05 11.51 -6.75
CA ARG A 23 3.87 12.67 -7.11
C ARG A 23 3.85 12.91 -8.61
N GLY A 24 3.77 14.18 -9.02
CA GLY A 24 3.71 14.62 -10.42
C GLY A 24 2.39 15.33 -10.75
N LYS A 25 2.22 15.69 -12.03
CA LYS A 25 0.98 16.31 -12.53
C LYS A 25 -0.09 15.23 -12.71
N VAL A 26 -0.90 15.00 -11.66
CA VAL A 26 -1.97 14.00 -11.65
C VAL A 26 -3.27 14.64 -11.17
N SER A 27 -4.41 14.24 -11.74
CA SER A 27 -5.72 14.70 -11.30
C SER A 27 -6.10 14.06 -9.96
N MET A 28 -6.41 14.89 -8.96
CA MET A 28 -6.82 14.40 -7.63
C MET A 28 -8.07 13.54 -7.70
N LYS A 29 -9.04 13.93 -8.53
CA LYS A 29 -10.27 13.17 -8.75
C LYS A 29 -9.99 11.76 -9.28
N GLU A 30 -9.12 11.67 -10.29
CA GLU A 30 -8.77 10.38 -10.89
C GLU A 30 -8.08 9.47 -9.87
N VAL A 31 -7.16 10.04 -9.07
CA VAL A 31 -6.46 9.31 -8.00
C VAL A 31 -7.46 8.77 -6.97
N GLU A 32 -8.39 9.58 -6.48
CA GLU A 32 -9.38 9.14 -5.50
C GLU A 32 -10.34 8.08 -6.07
N ASP A 33 -10.79 8.26 -7.31
CA ASP A 33 -11.67 7.31 -7.99
C ASP A 33 -10.97 5.94 -8.17
N GLN A 34 -9.68 5.93 -8.53
CA GLN A 34 -8.90 4.69 -8.62
C GLN A 34 -8.64 4.04 -7.26
N MET A 35 -8.31 4.84 -6.23
CA MET A 35 -8.06 4.30 -4.88
C MET A 35 -9.33 3.67 -4.29
N ARG A 36 -10.50 4.25 -4.55
CA ARG A 36 -11.80 3.68 -4.15
C ARG A 36 -12.10 2.38 -4.90
N ASN A 37 -11.84 2.35 -6.21
CA ASN A 37 -12.02 1.14 -7.03
C ASN A 37 -11.14 -0.01 -6.54
N VAL A 38 -9.88 0.28 -6.20
CA VAL A 38 -8.94 -0.71 -5.64
C VAL A 38 -9.45 -1.26 -4.32
N GLN A 39 -9.90 -0.41 -3.39
CA GLN A 39 -10.46 -0.85 -2.12
C GLN A 39 -11.72 -1.70 -2.30
N SER A 40 -12.63 -1.29 -3.18
CA SER A 40 -13.87 -2.02 -3.44
C SER A 40 -13.62 -3.41 -4.03
N LYS A 41 -12.72 -3.51 -5.02
CA LYS A 41 -12.36 -4.79 -5.65
C LYS A 41 -11.61 -5.75 -4.73
N ASN A 42 -10.87 -5.20 -3.76
CA ASN A 42 -9.97 -5.95 -2.89
C ASN A 42 -10.41 -5.88 -1.42
N SER A 43 -11.69 -5.65 -1.16
CA SER A 43 -12.21 -5.35 0.18
C SER A 43 -11.85 -6.41 1.23
N SER A 44 -11.78 -7.68 0.82
CA SER A 44 -11.36 -8.80 1.68
C SER A 44 -9.93 -8.69 2.23
N TYR A 45 -9.06 -7.94 1.56
CA TYR A 45 -7.68 -7.70 1.98
C TYR A 45 -7.54 -6.48 2.91
N PHE A 46 -8.61 -5.74 3.18
CA PHE A 46 -8.64 -4.64 4.14
C PHE A 46 -9.43 -5.05 5.37
N VAL A 47 -9.04 -4.57 6.55
CA VAL A 47 -9.84 -4.81 7.75
C VAL A 47 -11.11 -3.96 7.73
N GLU A 48 -12.24 -4.57 8.09
CA GLU A 48 -13.56 -3.91 8.06
C GLU A 48 -13.81 -3.00 9.27
N TRP A 49 -13.13 -3.26 10.38
CA TRP A 49 -13.32 -2.56 11.65
C TRP A 49 -12.54 -1.24 11.75
N ILE A 50 -11.64 -0.94 10.80
CA ILE A 50 -11.05 0.40 10.62
C ILE A 50 -11.69 1.02 9.37
N PRO A 51 -12.71 1.87 9.52
CA PRO A 51 -13.32 2.55 8.38
C PRO A 51 -12.32 3.54 7.75
N ASN A 52 -12.38 3.70 6.41
CA ASN A 52 -11.54 4.63 5.66
C ASN A 52 -10.03 4.52 5.97
N ASN A 53 -9.53 3.29 6.09
CA ASN A 53 -8.17 2.99 6.51
C ASN A 53 -7.08 3.25 5.45
N VAL A 54 -7.45 3.86 4.32
CA VAL A 54 -6.52 4.19 3.24
C VAL A 54 -6.47 5.70 3.05
N GLN A 55 -5.32 6.28 3.34
CA GLN A 55 -5.04 7.69 3.07
C GLN A 55 -4.43 7.85 1.68
N THR A 56 -4.80 8.93 0.99
CA THR A 56 -4.16 9.30 -0.27
C THR A 56 -3.58 10.70 -0.16
N ALA A 57 -2.36 10.90 -0.65
CA ALA A 57 -1.69 12.19 -0.67
C ALA A 57 -1.15 12.50 -2.07
N LEU A 58 -1.09 13.78 -2.42
CA LEU A 58 -0.63 14.25 -3.72
C LEU A 58 0.44 15.33 -3.56
N CYS A 59 1.51 15.23 -4.34
CA CYS A 59 2.57 16.24 -4.45
C CYS A 59 2.75 16.62 -5.93
N SER A 60 2.69 17.92 -6.24
CA SER A 60 2.84 18.40 -7.63
C SER A 60 4.26 18.23 -8.20
N ILE A 61 5.27 18.03 -7.33
CA ILE A 61 6.68 17.94 -7.71
C ILE A 61 7.09 16.46 -7.85
N PRO A 62 7.37 15.98 -9.08
CA PRO A 62 7.82 14.61 -9.31
C PRO A 62 9.29 14.41 -8.87
N PRO A 63 9.72 13.15 -8.66
CA PRO A 63 11.13 12.83 -8.42
C PRO A 63 11.99 13.02 -9.69
N LYS A 64 13.31 13.13 -9.50
CA LYS A 64 14.26 13.30 -10.61
C LYS A 64 14.18 12.12 -11.58
N GLY A 65 14.12 12.41 -12.88
CA GLY A 65 14.13 11.40 -13.94
C GLY A 65 12.78 10.75 -14.26
N LEU A 66 11.71 11.08 -13.53
CA LEU A 66 10.37 10.52 -13.76
C LEU A 66 9.32 11.63 -13.90
N LYS A 67 8.28 11.38 -14.71
CA LYS A 67 7.14 12.30 -14.87
C LYS A 67 6.11 12.16 -13.74
N MET A 68 5.97 10.95 -13.21
CA MET A 68 5.07 10.61 -12.12
C MET A 68 5.64 9.46 -11.29
N SER A 69 5.26 9.39 -10.02
CA SER A 69 5.59 8.26 -9.14
C SER A 69 4.50 8.04 -8.11
N SER A 70 4.39 6.82 -7.59
CA SER A 70 3.58 6.52 -6.41
C SER A 70 4.44 5.83 -5.37
N THR A 71 4.27 6.21 -4.10
CA THR A 71 4.88 5.53 -2.95
C THR A 71 3.76 4.95 -2.11
N PHE A 72 3.85 3.66 -1.81
CA PHE A 72 2.87 2.95 -1.00
C PHE A 72 3.48 2.59 0.34
N VAL A 73 2.80 2.97 1.42
CA VAL A 73 3.15 2.61 2.79
C VAL A 73 1.99 1.82 3.36
N GLY A 74 2.20 0.51 3.53
CA GLY A 74 1.16 -0.40 4.03
C GLY A 74 1.51 -0.94 5.40
N ASN A 75 0.58 -0.82 6.35
CA ASN A 75 0.60 -1.57 7.60
C ASN A 75 -0.23 -2.84 7.41
N SER A 76 0.43 -3.98 7.24
CA SER A 76 -0.21 -5.26 6.91
C SER A 76 0.19 -6.35 7.90
N THR A 77 -0.77 -7.22 8.24
CA THR A 77 -0.49 -8.42 9.05
C THR A 77 0.39 -9.45 8.34
N ALA A 78 0.64 -9.29 7.03
CA ALA A 78 1.57 -10.13 6.27
C ALA A 78 3.03 -9.99 6.72
N ILE A 79 3.37 -8.91 7.45
CA ILE A 79 4.73 -8.71 7.99
C ILE A 79 5.19 -9.85 8.91
N GLN A 80 4.24 -10.61 9.49
CA GLN A 80 4.53 -11.79 10.29
C GLN A 80 5.41 -12.81 9.56
N GLU A 81 5.32 -12.92 8.22
CA GLU A 81 6.14 -13.87 7.45
C GLU A 81 7.62 -13.55 7.54
N LEU A 82 7.94 -12.25 7.52
CA LEU A 82 9.31 -11.78 7.65
C LEU A 82 9.85 -12.12 9.04
N PHE A 83 9.06 -11.91 10.09
CA PHE A 83 9.44 -12.27 11.46
C PHE A 83 9.56 -13.78 11.67
N LYS A 84 8.65 -14.59 11.11
CA LYS A 84 8.71 -16.06 11.15
C LYS A 84 10.00 -16.56 10.52
N ARG A 85 10.37 -16.07 9.33
CA ARG A 85 11.62 -16.43 8.64
C ARG A 85 12.86 -16.10 9.46
N ILE A 86 12.87 -14.95 10.13
CA ILE A 86 13.97 -14.58 11.04
C ILE A 86 14.01 -15.54 12.25
N GLY A 87 12.85 -15.83 12.85
CA GLY A 87 12.75 -16.78 13.98
C GLY A 87 13.24 -18.18 13.64
N GLU A 88 12.94 -18.67 12.43
CA GLU A 88 13.44 -19.96 11.91
C GLU A 88 14.95 -19.99 11.74
N GLN A 89 15.60 -18.86 11.44
CA GLN A 89 17.06 -18.79 11.34
C GLN A 89 17.77 -18.77 12.70
N PHE A 90 17.07 -18.33 13.75
CA PHE A 90 17.62 -18.28 15.11
C PHE A 90 17.45 -19.59 15.89
N THR A 91 16.60 -20.50 15.42
CA THR A 91 16.35 -21.82 16.02
C THR A 91 17.19 -22.87 15.33
#